data_AF-A0A2E0ULJ4-F1
#
_entry.id   AF-A0A2E0ULJ4-F1
#
_cell.length_a   1.000
_cell.length_b   1.000
_cell.length_c   1.000
_cell.angle_alpha   90.00
_cell.angle_beta   90.00
_cell.angle_gamma   90.00
#
_symmetry.space_group_name_H-M   'P 1'
#
loop_
_entity.id
_entity.type
_entity.pdbx_description
1 polymer ?
#
loop_
_entity_poly.entity_id
_entity_poly.type
_entity_poly.pdbx_seq_one_letter_code
_entity_poly.pdbx_strand_id
1 'polypeptide(L)'
;MNRLLIFLLLGSFVAACSSTEEQIEEVQKEPEPVETVEETPVPEPDYKFVERYYVQNAIIDNDVDVEDPLAAIRVIQLLDGRNEVLVISSFEDIQEGGKTVNVESWLGIEMPKFSAGTHDIKQAKNVKFYRFYLGEKGKRLDGENFSGTIKIDSIDDEYIRGYVNLSISGVTKSFHDASNEFKLSYSGPFKIEREPLEAVIIK
;
A
#
# COMPACT_ATOMS: atom_id res chain seq x y z
N MET A 1 38.83 -52.58 -8.63
CA MET A 1 38.86 -52.61 -10.10
C MET A 1 39.00 -54.07 -10.55
N ASN A 2 37.92 -54.69 -11.04
CA ASN A 2 37.97 -56.04 -11.60
C ASN A 2 37.09 -56.14 -12.85
N ARG A 3 37.79 -56.13 -14.00
CA ARG A 3 37.65 -56.95 -15.22
C ARG A 3 36.25 -57.28 -15.77
N LEU A 4 35.89 -56.53 -16.82
CA LEU A 4 35.59 -56.99 -18.19
C LEU A 4 35.45 -58.51 -18.42
N LEU A 5 34.30 -58.97 -18.96
CA LEU A 5 34.23 -59.80 -20.18
C LEU A 5 32.78 -59.97 -20.70
N ILE A 6 32.59 -59.69 -21.99
CA ILE A 6 31.43 -60.00 -22.84
C ILE A 6 31.65 -61.38 -23.47
N PHE A 7 30.62 -62.23 -23.62
CA PHE A 7 30.42 -63.24 -24.70
C PHE A 7 29.01 -63.88 -24.52
N LEU A 8 27.96 -63.63 -25.32
CA LEU A 8 27.57 -64.10 -26.69
C LEU A 8 26.96 -65.53 -26.78
N LEU A 9 25.85 -65.63 -27.57
CA LEU A 9 25.21 -66.80 -28.24
C LEU A 9 24.34 -67.74 -27.35
N LEU A 10 23.22 -68.35 -27.75
CA LEU A 10 22.33 -68.41 -28.94
C LEU A 10 21.13 -69.29 -28.47
N GLY A 11 19.86 -69.00 -28.72
CA GLY A 11 19.15 -69.35 -29.95
C GLY A 11 17.91 -70.19 -29.64
N SER A 12 16.81 -69.93 -30.36
CA SER A 12 15.94 -70.94 -31.02
C SER A 12 14.73 -70.24 -31.66
N PHE A 13 14.70 -70.28 -32.99
CA PHE A 13 13.54 -70.00 -33.84
C PHE A 13 12.47 -71.09 -33.65
N VAL A 14 11.19 -70.71 -33.61
CA VAL A 14 10.10 -71.51 -34.21
C VAL A 14 9.12 -70.55 -34.88
N ALA A 15 8.86 -70.82 -36.16
CA ALA A 15 7.89 -70.14 -37.02
C ALA A 15 6.53 -70.85 -36.94
N ALA A 16 5.43 -70.08 -36.99
CA ALA A 16 4.11 -70.43 -37.53
C ALA A 16 3.21 -69.16 -37.45
N CYS A 17 2.98 -68.44 -38.54
CA CYS A 17 1.84 -68.55 -39.47
C CYS A 17 0.44 -68.28 -38.86
N SER A 18 -0.14 -67.17 -39.33
CA SER A 18 -1.55 -66.97 -39.70
C SER A 18 -2.59 -66.74 -38.59
N SER A 19 -3.06 -65.50 -38.48
CA SER A 19 -4.42 -65.16 -38.90
C SER A 19 -4.60 -63.64 -39.00
N THR A 20 -5.35 -63.23 -40.02
CA THR A 20 -5.82 -61.88 -40.33
C THR A 20 -6.38 -61.15 -39.12
N GLU A 21 -5.79 -60.01 -38.75
CA GLU A 21 -6.42 -59.00 -37.90
C GLU A 21 -6.88 -57.83 -38.77
N GLU A 22 -8.16 -57.49 -38.61
CA GLU A 22 -8.77 -56.30 -39.17
C GLU A 22 -7.94 -55.06 -38.84
N GLN A 23 -7.56 -54.32 -39.89
CA GLN A 23 -7.11 -52.96 -39.71
C GLN A 23 -8.33 -52.14 -39.30
N ILE A 24 -8.53 -52.00 -38.00
CA ILE A 24 -9.30 -50.90 -37.46
C ILE A 24 -8.38 -49.68 -37.62
N GLU A 25 -8.68 -48.80 -38.57
CA GLU A 25 -8.19 -47.43 -38.53
C GLU A 25 -8.65 -46.85 -37.20
N GLU A 26 -7.75 -46.85 -36.22
CA GLU A 26 -7.91 -46.07 -35.01
C GLU A 26 -7.85 -44.61 -35.45
N VAL A 27 -9.02 -44.03 -35.73
CA VAL A 27 -9.17 -42.58 -35.87
C VAL A 27 -8.72 -42.02 -34.52
N GLN A 28 -7.47 -41.56 -34.45
CA GLN A 28 -6.96 -40.78 -33.34
C GLN A 28 -7.89 -39.58 -33.21
N LYS A 29 -8.81 -39.63 -32.25
CA LYS A 29 -9.58 -38.47 -31.83
C LYS A 29 -8.55 -37.50 -31.26
N GLU A 30 -8.24 -36.46 -32.02
CA GLU A 30 -7.40 -35.35 -31.60
C GLU A 30 -7.87 -34.89 -30.21
N PRO A 31 -6.97 -34.80 -29.20
CA PRO A 31 -7.37 -34.36 -27.87
C PRO A 31 -7.97 -32.96 -28.00
N GLU A 32 -9.23 -32.81 -27.61
CA GLU A 32 -9.88 -31.50 -27.55
C GLU A 32 -8.97 -30.57 -26.73
N PRO A 33 -8.63 -29.38 -27.24
CA PRO A 33 -7.76 -28.46 -26.54
C PRO A 33 -8.40 -28.15 -25.18
N VAL A 34 -7.65 -28.38 -24.11
CA VAL A 34 -8.06 -27.95 -22.76
C VAL A 34 -8.27 -26.44 -22.84
N GLU A 35 -9.53 -25.99 -22.78
CA GLU A 35 -9.84 -24.58 -22.69
C GLU A 35 -9.07 -24.03 -21.48
N THR A 36 -8.11 -23.16 -21.77
CA THR A 36 -7.41 -22.45 -20.72
C THR A 36 -8.46 -21.52 -20.13
N VAL A 37 -8.95 -21.84 -18.94
CA VAL A 37 -9.82 -20.95 -18.18
C VAL A 37 -8.96 -19.71 -17.91
N GLU A 38 -9.19 -18.63 -18.67
CA GLU A 38 -8.61 -17.33 -18.34
C GLU A 38 -9.08 -16.98 -16.93
N GLU A 39 -8.16 -17.01 -15.96
CA GLU A 39 -8.42 -16.41 -14.66
C GLU A 39 -8.78 -14.95 -14.91
N THR A 40 -10.04 -14.61 -14.67
CA THR A 40 -10.48 -13.22 -14.71
C THR A 40 -9.72 -12.51 -13.61
N PRO A 41 -8.91 -11.47 -13.91
CA PRO A 41 -8.15 -10.79 -12.88
C PRO A 41 -9.11 -10.27 -11.82
N VAL A 42 -8.87 -10.61 -10.55
CA VAL A 42 -9.66 -10.10 -9.43
C VAL A 42 -9.58 -8.58 -9.48
N PRO A 43 -10.71 -7.87 -9.55
CA PRO A 43 -10.69 -6.41 -9.64
C PRO A 43 -9.96 -5.83 -8.42
N GLU A 44 -9.01 -4.93 -8.66
CA GLU A 44 -8.32 -4.25 -7.57
C GLU A 44 -9.33 -3.47 -6.71
N PRO A 45 -9.16 -3.44 -5.38
CA PRO A 45 -9.99 -2.60 -4.52
C PRO A 45 -9.89 -1.12 -4.91
N ASP A 46 -11.00 -0.39 -4.76
CA ASP A 46 -11.01 1.06 -4.93
C ASP A 46 -10.36 1.72 -3.70
N TYR A 47 -9.15 2.25 -3.87
CA TYR A 47 -8.38 2.88 -2.81
C TYR A 47 -8.66 4.38 -2.78
N LYS A 48 -9.15 4.87 -1.63
CA LYS A 48 -9.40 6.30 -1.41
C LYS A 48 -8.09 7.09 -1.37
N PHE A 49 -7.05 6.51 -0.78
CA PHE A 49 -5.76 7.17 -0.60
C PHE A 49 -4.65 6.40 -1.31
N VAL A 50 -4.01 7.05 -2.28
CA VAL A 50 -2.97 6.43 -3.12
C VAL A 50 -1.65 7.20 -3.16
N GLU A 51 -1.58 8.35 -2.48
CA GLU A 51 -0.44 9.25 -2.56
C GLU A 51 0.39 9.29 -1.28
N ARG A 52 1.69 9.58 -1.51
CA ARG A 52 2.81 9.90 -0.61
C ARG A 52 3.84 8.80 -0.52
N TYR A 53 4.00 8.17 0.64
CA TYR A 53 5.10 7.25 0.82
C TYR A 53 5.00 6.51 2.15
N TYR A 54 5.49 5.29 2.10
CA TYR A 54 5.83 4.46 3.22
C TYR A 54 7.34 4.27 3.24
N VAL A 55 7.96 4.64 4.36
CA VAL A 55 9.42 4.73 4.47
C VAL A 55 9.88 3.92 5.67
N GLN A 56 10.91 3.12 5.46
CA GLN A 56 11.59 2.41 6.54
C GLN A 56 12.83 3.17 7.00
N ASN A 57 13.25 2.92 8.24
CA ASN A 57 14.39 3.58 8.86
C ASN A 57 14.21 5.11 8.94
N ALA A 58 13.01 5.54 9.30
CA ALA A 58 12.66 6.95 9.38
C ALA A 58 12.00 7.29 10.72
N ILE A 59 12.06 8.56 11.09
CA ILE A 59 11.23 9.17 12.14
C ILE A 59 10.59 10.44 11.60
N ILE A 60 9.48 10.86 12.19
CA ILE A 60 8.87 12.16 11.91
C ILE A 60 9.63 13.23 12.69
N ASP A 61 10.14 14.25 12.00
CA ASP A 61 10.84 15.38 12.62
C ASP A 61 9.89 16.21 13.50
N ASN A 62 10.47 17.02 14.39
CA ASN A 62 9.72 17.98 15.20
C ASN A 62 9.17 19.12 14.34
N ASP A 63 8.07 19.72 14.81
CA ASP A 63 7.47 20.85 14.12
C ASP A 63 8.44 22.03 14.17
N VAL A 64 8.81 22.56 13.01
CA VAL A 64 9.39 23.90 12.92
C VAL A 64 8.22 24.87 13.02
N ASP A 65 8.27 25.80 13.97
CA ASP A 65 7.23 26.82 14.09
C ASP A 65 7.32 27.72 12.86
N VAL A 66 6.40 27.54 11.90
CA VAL A 66 6.37 28.31 10.67
C VAL A 66 5.26 29.34 10.78
N GLU A 67 5.65 30.61 10.93
CA GLU A 67 4.74 31.76 10.95
C GLU A 67 4.07 32.03 9.59
N ASP A 68 4.45 31.33 8.50
CA ASP A 68 3.87 31.45 7.17
C ASP A 68 3.15 30.14 6.77
N PRO A 69 1.84 30.17 6.44
CA PRO A 69 1.09 28.96 6.10
C PRO A 69 1.49 28.34 4.76
N LEU A 70 2.09 29.11 3.86
CA LEU A 70 2.62 28.63 2.58
C LEU A 70 4.03 28.05 2.75
N ALA A 71 4.83 28.60 3.67
CA ALA A 71 6.10 27.98 4.06
C ALA A 71 5.90 26.68 4.87
N ALA A 72 4.74 26.53 5.51
CA ALA A 72 4.33 25.30 6.19
C ALA A 72 4.01 24.11 5.25
N ILE A 73 4.11 24.28 3.92
CA ILE A 73 3.97 23.19 2.93
C ILE A 73 5.07 22.11 3.08
N ARG A 74 6.06 22.32 3.97
CA ARG A 74 7.06 21.32 4.39
C ARG A 74 6.58 20.45 5.57
N VAL A 75 5.36 19.91 5.49
CA VAL A 75 4.54 19.67 6.69
C VAL A 75 4.91 18.46 7.56
N ILE A 76 5.38 17.38 6.96
CA ILE A 76 5.84 16.18 7.69
C ILE A 76 7.21 15.82 7.13
N GLN A 77 8.25 16.38 7.76
CA GLN A 77 9.62 16.06 7.41
C GLN A 77 10.03 14.74 8.05
N LEU A 78 10.84 13.97 7.33
CA LEU A 78 11.40 12.72 7.82
C LEU A 78 12.90 12.89 8.06
N LEU A 79 13.39 12.26 9.11
CA LEU A 79 14.82 12.10 9.41
C LEU A 79 15.19 10.61 9.42
N ASP A 80 16.48 10.33 9.29
CA ASP A 80 17.02 8.99 9.52
C ASP A 80 16.68 8.49 10.92
N GLY A 81 16.28 7.22 11.01
CA GLY A 81 15.80 6.64 12.24
C GLY A 81 15.67 5.13 12.18
N ARG A 82 15.06 4.55 13.21
CA ARG A 82 14.89 3.09 13.35
C ARG A 82 13.45 2.61 13.26
N ASN A 83 12.53 3.54 12.99
CA ASN A 83 11.10 3.28 12.94
C ASN A 83 10.67 3.21 11.46
N GLU A 84 9.38 2.98 11.25
CA GLU A 84 8.74 3.04 9.94
C GLU A 84 7.69 4.14 9.96
N VAL A 85 7.60 4.89 8.87
CA VAL A 85 6.69 6.03 8.74
C VAL A 85 5.78 5.85 7.54
N LEU A 86 4.48 6.00 7.77
CA LEU A 86 3.46 6.03 6.73
C LEU A 86 2.91 7.45 6.63
N VAL A 87 2.95 8.04 5.44
CA VAL A 87 2.32 9.33 5.15
C VAL A 87 1.22 9.14 4.09
N ILE A 88 0.04 9.74 4.26
CA ILE A 88 -1.16 9.46 3.41
C ILE A 88 -1.87 10.72 2.91
N SER A 89 -1.84 11.06 1.60
CA SER A 89 -2.62 12.22 1.09
C SER A 89 -4.07 12.00 0.85
N SER A 90 -4.79 13.11 1.00
CA SER A 90 -6.04 13.31 0.29
C SER A 90 -6.25 14.77 -0.09
N PHE A 91 -6.72 14.98 -1.31
CA PHE A 91 -7.38 16.20 -1.75
C PHE A 91 -8.89 15.97 -1.73
N GLU A 92 -9.64 16.89 -1.13
CA GLU A 92 -11.10 16.80 -1.01
C GLU A 92 -11.73 18.15 -1.32
N ASP A 93 -12.87 18.14 -2.03
CA ASP A 93 -13.74 19.30 -2.18
C ASP A 93 -14.81 19.23 -1.08
N ILE A 94 -14.80 20.19 -0.16
CA ILE A 94 -15.76 20.25 0.95
C ILE A 94 -16.69 21.46 0.83
N GLN A 95 -17.90 21.33 1.37
CA GLN A 95 -18.84 22.45 1.43
C GLN A 95 -18.66 23.21 2.75
N GLU A 96 -18.29 24.49 2.68
CA GLU A 96 -18.21 25.38 3.84
C GLU A 96 -18.88 26.71 3.53
N GLY A 97 -19.84 27.12 4.36
CA GLY A 97 -20.56 28.39 4.16
C GLY A 97 -21.28 28.52 2.81
N GLY A 98 -21.71 27.40 2.23
CA GLY A 98 -22.38 27.36 0.92
C GLY A 98 -21.46 27.48 -0.29
N LYS A 99 -20.14 27.31 -0.11
CA LYS A 99 -19.15 27.28 -1.19
C LYS A 99 -18.36 25.98 -1.16
N THR A 100 -17.96 25.50 -2.33
CA THR A 100 -16.95 24.46 -2.47
C THR A 100 -15.58 25.05 -2.11
N VAL A 101 -14.88 24.39 -1.20
CA VAL A 101 -13.52 24.72 -0.77
C VAL A 101 -12.65 23.49 -0.94
N ASN A 102 -11.51 23.66 -1.61
CA ASN A 102 -10.56 22.58 -1.83
C ASN A 102 -9.68 22.48 -0.59
N VAL A 103 -9.54 21.27 -0.06
CA VAL A 103 -8.67 20.99 1.08
C VAL A 103 -7.68 19.90 0.76
N GLU A 104 -6.49 20.04 1.33
CA GLU A 104 -5.47 19.00 1.31
C GLU A 104 -5.20 18.56 2.74
N SER A 105 -5.28 17.26 3.01
CA SER A 105 -5.02 16.71 4.35
C SER A 105 -3.76 15.88 4.35
N TRP A 106 -2.86 16.15 5.29
CA TRP A 106 -1.67 15.37 5.57
C TRP A 106 -1.79 14.59 6.86
N LEU A 107 -1.50 13.28 6.80
CA LEU A 107 -1.44 12.39 7.96
C LEU A 107 -0.12 11.62 7.90
N GLY A 108 0.68 11.71 8.96
CA GLY A 108 1.90 10.92 9.16
C GLY A 108 1.76 10.08 10.42
N ILE A 109 2.11 8.80 10.32
CA ILE A 109 2.06 7.84 11.42
C ILE A 109 3.43 7.18 11.53
N GLU A 110 4.08 7.34 12.67
CA GLU A 110 5.35 6.69 12.99
C GLU A 110 5.11 5.49 13.90
N MET A 111 5.49 4.31 13.45
CA MET A 111 5.42 3.06 14.24
C MET A 111 6.81 2.46 14.37
N PRO A 112 7.12 1.71 15.44
CA PRO A 112 8.38 0.96 15.50
C PRO A 112 8.55 0.01 14.30
N LYS A 113 7.42 -0.60 13.87
CA LYS A 113 7.29 -1.40 12.67
C LYS A 113 5.81 -1.59 12.35
N PHE A 114 5.41 -1.43 11.09
CA PHE A 114 4.11 -1.84 10.59
C PHE A 114 4.09 -3.35 10.37
N SER A 115 2.99 -3.99 10.74
CA SER A 115 2.76 -5.42 10.54
C SER A 115 1.30 -5.65 10.17
N ALA A 116 1.01 -6.78 9.51
CA ALA A 116 -0.37 -7.12 9.16
C ALA A 116 -1.26 -7.20 10.42
N GLY A 117 -2.51 -6.76 10.30
CA GLY A 117 -3.48 -6.70 11.39
C GLY A 117 -3.90 -5.28 11.75
N THR A 118 -4.69 -5.17 12.83
CA THR A 118 -5.24 -3.89 13.30
C THR A 118 -4.45 -3.37 14.47
N HIS A 119 -3.98 -2.13 14.37
CA HIS A 119 -3.20 -1.42 15.39
C HIS A 119 -3.99 -0.22 15.90
N ASP A 120 -3.98 -0.03 17.22
CA ASP A 120 -4.51 1.20 17.83
C ASP A 120 -3.53 2.34 17.58
N ILE A 121 -4.02 3.51 17.17
CA ILE A 121 -3.17 4.67 16.90
C ILE A 121 -2.37 5.12 18.13
N LYS A 122 -2.82 4.81 19.34
CA LYS A 122 -2.08 5.06 20.59
C LYS A 122 -0.76 4.29 20.68
N GLN A 123 -0.56 3.28 19.86
CA GLN A 123 0.70 2.52 19.78
C GLN A 123 1.74 3.23 18.91
N ALA A 124 1.33 4.23 18.12
CA ALA A 124 2.24 5.05 17.33
C ALA A 124 3.21 5.81 18.25
N LYS A 125 4.45 5.95 17.78
CA LYS A 125 5.47 6.77 18.43
C LYS A 125 5.23 8.25 18.22
N ASN A 126 4.74 8.59 17.04
CA ASN A 126 4.40 9.95 16.67
C ASN A 126 3.25 9.92 15.66
N VAL A 127 2.38 10.93 15.71
CA VAL A 127 1.31 11.13 14.75
C VAL A 127 1.23 12.61 14.45
N LYS A 128 1.24 12.97 13.18
CA LYS A 128 1.06 14.35 12.72
C LYS A 128 -0.12 14.42 11.77
N PHE A 129 -0.94 15.44 11.95
CA PHE A 129 -2.01 15.73 11.03
C PHE A 129 -2.12 17.22 10.75
N TYR A 130 -2.29 17.54 9.47
CA TYR A 130 -2.51 18.88 8.99
C TYR A 130 -3.62 18.89 7.95
N ARG A 131 -4.52 19.87 7.98
CA ARG A 131 -5.46 20.10 6.88
C ARG A 131 -5.37 21.54 6.42
N PHE A 132 -5.06 21.72 5.15
CA PHE A 132 -4.92 23.01 4.50
C PHE A 132 -6.18 23.36 3.74
N TYR A 133 -6.70 24.56 3.96
CA TYR A 133 -7.75 25.14 3.16
C TYR A 133 -7.11 25.99 2.08
N LEU A 134 -7.20 25.53 0.84
CA LEU A 134 -6.57 26.17 -0.31
C LEU A 134 -7.42 27.37 -0.76
N GLY A 135 -6.79 28.52 -1.07
CA GLY A 135 -7.48 29.74 -1.53
C GLY A 135 -7.19 31.00 -0.69
N GLU A 136 -8.02 32.03 -0.84
CA GLU A 136 -7.71 33.43 -0.44
C GLU A 136 -7.59 33.69 1.07
N LYS A 137 -8.21 32.88 1.94
CA LYS A 137 -8.19 33.08 3.40
C LYS A 137 -7.43 31.98 4.15
N GLY A 138 -6.45 31.37 3.48
CA GLY A 138 -5.69 30.18 3.92
C GLY A 138 -5.69 29.94 5.43
N LYS A 139 -6.39 28.89 5.86
CA LYS A 139 -6.40 28.41 7.25
C LYS A 139 -5.86 26.99 7.29
N ARG A 140 -5.27 26.63 8.42
CA ARG A 140 -4.73 25.29 8.66
C ARG A 140 -5.38 24.69 9.90
N LEU A 141 -5.66 23.40 9.87
CA LEU A 141 -6.01 22.62 11.06
C LEU A 141 -4.78 21.81 11.49
N ASP A 142 -4.41 21.91 12.75
CA ASP A 142 -3.32 21.16 13.35
C ASP A 142 -3.92 20.11 14.28
N GLY A 143 -3.71 18.83 13.97
CA GLY A 143 -4.17 17.74 14.83
C GLY A 143 -3.30 17.61 16.08
N GLU A 144 -3.92 17.53 17.25
CA GLU A 144 -3.25 17.41 18.54
C GLU A 144 -3.59 16.09 19.25
N ASN A 145 -4.81 15.61 19.07
CA ASN A 145 -5.32 14.42 19.71
C ASN A 145 -5.85 13.44 18.66
N PHE A 146 -5.50 12.17 18.83
CA PHE A 146 -5.78 11.10 17.88
C PHE A 146 -6.41 9.90 18.58
N SER A 147 -7.44 9.32 17.97
CA SER A 147 -8.03 8.06 18.41
C SER A 147 -8.49 7.25 17.20
N GLY A 148 -8.56 5.93 17.34
CA GLY A 148 -8.95 5.04 16.26
C GLY A 148 -7.86 4.03 15.92
N THR A 149 -7.89 3.52 14.70
CA THR A 149 -7.08 2.37 14.29
C THR A 149 -6.52 2.52 12.89
N ILE A 150 -5.41 1.83 12.65
CA ILE A 150 -4.92 1.51 11.31
C ILE A 150 -4.91 -0.01 11.14
N LYS A 151 -5.55 -0.50 10.07
CA LYS A 151 -5.50 -1.90 9.66
C LYS A 151 -4.52 -2.03 8.50
N ILE A 152 -3.53 -2.89 8.63
CA ILE A 152 -2.62 -3.25 7.55
C ILE A 152 -3.06 -4.59 6.99
N ASP A 153 -3.43 -4.62 5.72
CA ASP A 153 -3.83 -5.84 5.01
C ASP A 153 -2.60 -6.55 4.44
N SER A 154 -1.70 -5.81 3.80
CA SER A 154 -0.44 -6.34 3.26
C SER A 154 0.67 -5.29 3.23
N ILE A 155 1.91 -5.78 3.28
CA ILE A 155 3.13 -5.03 3.03
C ILE A 155 3.95 -5.88 2.06
N ASP A 156 4.26 -5.34 0.88
CA ASP A 156 5.19 -5.94 -0.07
C ASP A 156 6.35 -4.98 -0.38
N ASP A 157 7.16 -5.29 -1.39
CA ASP A 157 8.31 -4.48 -1.73
C ASP A 157 7.94 -3.13 -2.36
N GLU A 158 6.74 -3.01 -2.92
CA GLU A 158 6.28 -1.81 -3.63
C GLU A 158 5.26 -1.00 -2.83
N TYR A 159 4.40 -1.64 -2.03
CA TYR A 159 3.29 -0.97 -1.37
C TYR A 159 3.00 -1.49 0.03
N ILE A 160 2.49 -0.59 0.87
CA ILE A 160 1.68 -0.92 2.04
C ILE A 160 0.20 -0.66 1.72
N ARG A 161 -0.66 -1.63 2.05
CA ARG A 161 -2.10 -1.57 1.81
C ARG A 161 -2.87 -1.77 3.10
N GLY A 162 -3.99 -1.06 3.24
CA GLY A 162 -4.77 -1.14 4.45
C GLY A 162 -5.96 -0.20 4.51
N TYR A 163 -6.42 0.06 5.73
CA TYR A 163 -7.51 0.97 6.03
C TYR A 163 -7.18 1.84 7.25
N VAL A 164 -7.30 3.15 7.10
CA VAL A 164 -7.19 4.09 8.22
C VAL A 164 -8.57 4.47 8.71
N ASN A 165 -8.76 4.54 10.03
CA ASN A 165 -9.99 5.03 10.66
C ASN A 165 -9.66 5.82 11.91
N LEU A 166 -9.56 7.13 11.80
CA LEU A 166 -9.17 8.02 12.88
C LEU A 166 -10.23 9.07 13.18
N SER A 167 -10.38 9.41 14.45
CA SER A 167 -10.96 10.67 14.91
C SER A 167 -9.84 11.57 15.41
N ILE A 168 -9.79 12.78 14.85
CA ILE A 168 -8.73 13.76 15.06
C ILE A 168 -9.36 15.02 15.63
N SER A 169 -8.77 15.56 16.70
CA SER A 169 -9.10 16.90 17.21
C SER A 169 -7.86 17.72 17.45
N GLY A 170 -8.01 19.03 17.44
CA GLY A 170 -6.92 19.98 17.64
C GLY A 170 -7.40 21.40 17.39
N VAL A 171 -6.51 22.25 16.88
CA VAL A 171 -6.76 23.69 16.77
C VAL A 171 -6.66 24.19 15.33
N THR A 172 -7.43 25.24 15.04
CA THR A 172 -7.31 26.02 13.82
C THR A 172 -6.21 27.06 13.97
N LYS A 173 -5.30 27.15 13.02
CA LYS A 173 -4.38 28.26 12.83
C LYS A 173 -4.85 29.09 11.64
N SER A 174 -5.31 30.31 11.92
CA SER A 174 -5.67 31.31 10.92
C SER A 174 -4.88 32.59 11.20
N PHE A 175 -4.47 33.28 10.15
CA PHE A 175 -3.76 34.57 10.24
C PHE A 175 -4.69 35.73 10.59
N HIS A 176 -5.98 35.54 10.36
CA HIS A 176 -6.98 36.60 10.41
C HIS A 176 -8.11 36.32 11.41
N ASP A 177 -8.21 35.09 11.92
CA ASP A 177 -9.26 34.65 12.84
C ASP A 177 -8.68 34.03 14.10
N ALA A 178 -9.45 34.07 15.19
CA ALA A 178 -9.09 33.38 16.42
C ALA A 178 -9.00 31.85 16.21
N SER A 179 -8.07 31.20 16.91
CA SER A 179 -7.98 29.75 16.94
C SER A 179 -9.24 29.14 17.56
N ASN A 180 -9.79 28.15 16.87
CA ASN A 180 -10.94 27.37 17.34
C ASN A 180 -10.58 25.89 17.37
N GLU A 181 -11.14 25.16 18.33
CA GLU A 181 -11.03 23.71 18.37
C GLU A 181 -11.82 23.07 17.22
N PHE A 182 -11.30 21.97 16.67
CA PHE A 182 -12.02 21.15 15.69
C PHE A 182 -12.02 19.69 16.09
N LYS A 183 -12.97 18.95 15.52
CA LYS A 183 -12.99 17.49 15.52
C LYS A 183 -13.42 17.00 14.14
N LEU A 184 -12.66 16.07 13.57
CA LEU A 184 -12.97 15.45 12.27
C LEU A 184 -12.71 13.95 12.28
N SER A 185 -13.27 13.27 11.29
CA SER A 185 -13.00 11.86 11.00
C SER A 185 -12.15 11.76 9.73
N TYR A 186 -11.11 10.94 9.77
CA TYR A 186 -10.23 10.65 8.64
C TYR A 186 -10.22 9.14 8.40
N SER A 187 -10.94 8.70 7.37
CA SER A 187 -11.14 7.27 7.12
C SER A 187 -11.15 6.90 5.65
N GLY A 188 -10.58 5.73 5.34
CA GLY A 188 -10.61 5.16 4.00
C GLY A 188 -9.55 4.09 3.77
N PRO A 189 -9.72 3.26 2.72
CA PRO A 189 -8.71 2.33 2.27
C PRO A 189 -7.53 3.07 1.63
N PHE A 190 -6.32 2.54 1.80
CA PHE A 190 -5.11 3.10 1.21
C PHE A 190 -4.23 2.04 0.54
N LYS A 191 -3.49 2.47 -0.48
CA LYS A 191 -2.41 1.75 -1.16
C LYS A 191 -1.28 2.75 -1.38
N ILE A 192 -0.26 2.72 -0.53
CA ILE A 192 0.81 3.73 -0.50
C ILE A 192 2.13 3.09 -0.91
N GLU A 193 2.82 3.73 -1.85
CA GLU A 193 4.10 3.26 -2.38
C GLU A 193 5.20 3.29 -1.31
N ARG A 194 6.09 2.30 -1.36
CA ARG A 194 7.28 2.25 -0.53
C ARG A 194 8.39 3.04 -1.21
N GLU A 195 8.95 3.99 -0.49
CA GLU A 195 10.01 4.86 -1.00
C GLU A 195 11.26 4.77 -0.11
N PRO A 196 12.47 4.83 -0.70
CA PRO A 196 13.68 5.01 0.08
C PRO A 196 13.69 6.41 0.70
N LEU A 197 14.29 6.52 1.89
CA LEU A 197 14.32 7.79 2.65
C LEU A 197 14.96 8.93 1.84
N GLU A 198 15.98 8.64 1.04
CA GLU A 198 16.71 9.61 0.23
C GLU A 198 15.88 10.22 -0.90
N ALA A 199 14.81 9.54 -1.33
CA ALA A 199 13.89 10.05 -2.36
C ALA A 199 12.89 11.06 -1.79
N VAL A 200 12.64 11.04 -0.48
CA VAL A 200 11.58 11.84 0.16
C VAL A 200 12.09 12.97 1.06
N ILE A 201 13.34 12.91 1.51
CA ILE A 201 13.94 14.02 2.29
C ILE A 201 14.11 15.25 1.39
N ILE A 202 13.62 16.39 1.88
CA ILE A 202 13.84 17.70 1.26
C ILE A 202 15.28 18.15 1.56
N LYS A 203 16.08 18.37 0.51
CA LYS A 203 17.47 18.88 0.60
C LYS A 203 17.52 20.40 0.65
#